data_AF-A0A2M7NLC4-F1
#
_entry.id   AF-A0A2M7NLC4-F1
#
_cell.length_a   1.000
_cell.length_b   1.000
_cell.length_c   1.000
_cell.angle_alpha   90.00
_cell.angle_beta   90.00
_cell.angle_gamma   90.00
#
_symmetry.space_group_name_H-M   'P 1'
#
loop_
_entity.id
_entity.type
_entity.pdbx_description
1 polymer ?
#
loop_
_entity_poly.entity_id
_entity_poly.type
_entity_poly.pdbx_seq_one_letter_code
_entity_poly.pdbx_strand_id
1 'polypeptide(L)'
;MKSKIVVLLVLFVCSSFARPIVFNIQKELREAQNIVEGKILNYNTKDTKVIYQNITTGKIDTAIAIGHILSKPTFELDQNTISTNRSILSGCVPMVGEEVLIVINDSNKVRLFAYKKDEYYRFWTPQAATSLSLFSIELPTLPIFPNDDYYNKGGVCFDGCLYPLNKIELRQ
;
A
#
# COMPACT_ATOMS: atom_id res chain seq x y z
N MET A 1 -2.23 52.92 -39.90
CA MET A 1 -2.22 51.43 -39.97
C MET A 1 -1.76 50.91 -38.62
N LYS A 2 -2.60 50.18 -37.88
CA LYS A 2 -2.28 49.64 -36.54
C LYS A 2 -2.04 48.14 -36.66
N SER A 3 -0.77 47.72 -36.57
CA SER A 3 -0.40 46.29 -36.52
C SER A 3 -0.82 45.69 -35.19
N LYS A 4 -1.68 44.66 -35.24
CA LYS A 4 -2.01 43.83 -34.08
C LYS A 4 -0.98 42.70 -34.01
N ILE A 5 -0.09 42.75 -33.03
CA ILE A 5 0.80 41.63 -32.68
C ILE A 5 -0.07 40.63 -31.92
N VAL A 6 -0.41 39.51 -32.56
CA VAL A 6 -1.03 38.37 -31.91
C VAL A 6 0.10 37.54 -31.31
N VAL A 7 0.33 37.70 -30.01
CA VAL A 7 1.26 36.85 -29.25
C VAL A 7 0.57 35.51 -29.06
N LEU A 8 0.94 34.53 -29.88
CA LEU A 8 0.51 33.14 -29.75
C LEU A 8 1.25 32.53 -28.55
N LEU A 9 0.62 32.57 -27.37
CA LEU A 9 1.13 31.92 -26.17
C LEU A 9 0.94 30.40 -26.32
N VAL A 10 1.96 29.72 -26.85
CA VAL A 10 2.01 28.26 -26.89
C VAL A 10 2.21 27.76 -25.46
N LEU A 11 1.10 27.53 -24.76
CA LEU A 11 1.08 26.80 -23.50
C LEU A 11 1.51 25.36 -23.77
N PHE A 12 2.80 25.08 -23.60
CA PHE A 12 3.32 23.73 -23.43
C PHE A 12 2.70 23.18 -22.14
N VAL A 13 1.53 22.56 -22.27
CA VAL A 13 0.94 21.75 -21.20
C VAL A 13 1.88 20.56 -21.04
N CYS A 14 2.86 20.71 -20.14
CA CYS A 14 3.64 19.60 -19.61
C CYS A 14 2.64 18.67 -18.93
N SER A 15 2.12 17.74 -19.72
CA SER A 15 1.24 16.67 -19.27
C SER A 15 2.07 15.84 -18.31
N SER A 16 1.98 16.19 -17.02
CA SER A 16 2.64 15.49 -15.94
C SER A 16 1.92 14.17 -15.77
N PHE A 17 2.24 13.20 -16.63
CA PHE A 17 1.82 11.82 -16.45
C PHE A 17 2.40 11.36 -15.12
N ALA A 18 1.54 11.25 -14.11
CA ALA A 18 1.92 10.73 -12.80
C ALA A 18 2.45 9.31 -13.01
N ARG A 19 3.76 9.13 -12.82
CA ARG A 19 4.38 7.81 -12.92
C ARG A 19 3.86 6.95 -11.76
N PRO A 20 3.52 5.67 -12.01
CA PRO A 20 3.16 4.77 -10.94
C PRO A 20 4.33 4.65 -9.97
N ILE A 21 4.02 4.62 -8.68
CA ILE A 21 5.02 4.36 -7.64
C ILE A 21 5.20 2.86 -7.55
N VAL A 22 6.45 2.41 -7.67
CA VAL A 22 6.83 1.00 -7.52
C VAL A 22 7.46 0.82 -6.14
N PHE A 23 6.87 -0.05 -5.33
CA PHE A 23 7.36 -0.43 -4.01
C PHE A 23 8.14 -1.73 -4.12
N ASN A 24 9.25 -1.85 -3.37
CA ASN A 24 9.95 -3.11 -3.21
C ASN A 24 9.79 -3.54 -1.75
N ILE A 25 9.07 -4.65 -1.51
CA ILE A 25 8.72 -5.10 -0.15
C ILE A 25 9.98 -5.34 0.68
N GLN A 26 11.01 -5.96 0.11
CA GLN A 26 12.25 -6.21 0.84
C GLN A 26 12.94 -4.92 1.27
N LYS A 27 12.97 -3.93 0.37
CA LYS A 27 13.55 -2.62 0.67
C LYS A 27 12.78 -1.96 1.81
N GLU A 28 11.45 -1.92 1.73
CA GLU A 28 10.60 -1.30 2.75
C GLU A 28 10.72 -2.02 4.11
N LEU A 29 10.82 -3.36 4.13
CA LEU A 29 11.09 -4.13 5.36
C LEU A 29 12.49 -3.88 5.92
N ARG A 30 13.50 -3.78 5.06
CA ARG A 30 14.88 -3.52 5.50
C ARG A 30 15.01 -2.13 6.12
N GLU A 31 14.41 -1.13 5.50
CA GLU A 31 14.45 0.29 5.89
C GLU A 31 13.44 0.65 7.00
N ALA A 32 12.57 -0.29 7.39
CA ALA A 32 11.64 -0.09 8.47
C ALA A 32 12.35 0.06 9.83
N GLN A 33 11.93 1.08 10.57
CA GLN A 33 12.27 1.25 11.97
C GLN A 33 11.51 0.23 12.82
N ASN A 34 10.20 0.09 12.56
CA ASN A 34 9.33 -0.84 13.28
C ASN A 34 8.55 -1.71 12.31
N ILE A 35 8.42 -2.99 12.65
CA ILE A 35 7.61 -3.99 11.95
C ILE A 35 6.83 -4.73 13.02
N VAL A 36 5.54 -4.42 13.14
CA VAL A 36 4.72 -4.89 14.27
C VAL A 36 3.43 -5.51 13.78
N GLU A 37 3.03 -6.61 14.39
CA GLU A 37 1.65 -7.09 14.30
C GLU A 37 0.80 -6.24 15.25
N GLY A 38 -0.21 -5.56 14.71
CA GLY A 38 -0.99 -4.58 15.44
C GLY A 38 -2.48 -4.68 15.17
N LYS A 39 -3.29 -4.48 16.22
CA LYS A 39 -4.73 -4.28 16.11
C LYS A 39 -5.05 -2.81 15.96
N ILE A 40 -5.76 -2.44 14.89
CA ILE A 40 -6.17 -1.05 14.67
C ILE A 40 -7.23 -0.66 15.68
N LEU A 41 -6.98 0.37 16.46
CA LEU A 41 -7.92 0.86 17.47
C LEU A 41 -8.73 2.05 16.98
N ASN A 42 -8.10 2.97 16.25
CA ASN A 42 -8.76 4.18 15.76
C ASN A 42 -7.92 4.89 14.68
N TYR A 43 -8.54 5.82 13.96
CA TYR A 43 -7.87 6.79 13.10
C TYR A 43 -8.17 8.21 13.56
N ASN A 44 -7.13 9.02 13.75
CA ASN A 44 -7.29 10.46 13.90
C ASN A 44 -7.17 11.09 12.50
N THR A 45 -8.32 11.41 11.91
CA THR A 45 -8.43 11.96 10.55
C THR A 45 -7.90 13.39 10.43
N LYS A 46 -7.84 14.15 11.54
CA LYS A 46 -7.29 15.51 11.56
C LYS A 46 -5.78 15.50 11.36
N ASP A 47 -5.11 14.55 12.01
CA ASP A 47 -3.64 14.46 12.03
C ASP A 47 -3.10 13.34 11.13
N THR A 48 -3.96 12.64 10.39
CA THR A 48 -3.62 11.49 9.55
C THR A 48 -2.87 10.39 10.30
N LYS A 49 -3.30 10.10 11.54
CA LYS A 49 -2.66 9.10 12.40
C LYS A 49 -3.50 7.84 12.53
N VAL A 50 -2.83 6.69 12.52
CA VAL A 50 -3.39 5.42 12.98
C VAL A 50 -2.98 5.19 14.43
N ILE A 51 -3.94 4.79 15.26
CA ILE A 51 -3.74 4.34 16.63
C ILE A 51 -3.89 2.83 16.63
N TYR A 52 -2.88 2.12 17.10
CA TYR A 52 -2.87 0.66 17.09
C TYR A 52 -2.32 0.10 18.40
N GLN A 53 -2.71 -1.14 18.71
CA GLN A 53 -2.16 -1.90 19.81
C GLN A 53 -1.24 -2.98 19.26
N ASN A 54 0.02 -2.99 19.68
CA ASN A 54 0.95 -4.08 19.36
C ASN A 54 0.43 -5.39 20.01
N ILE A 55 0.24 -6.43 19.21
CA ILE A 55 -0.37 -7.68 19.65
C ILE A 55 0.55 -8.44 20.62
N THR A 56 1.87 -8.40 20.41
CA THR A 56 2.85 -9.08 21.27
C THR A 56 3.00 -8.40 22.62
N THR A 57 3.09 -7.07 22.66
CA THR A 57 3.41 -6.32 23.89
C THR A 57 2.20 -5.71 24.59
N GLY A 58 1.05 -5.63 23.91
CA GLY A 58 -0.13 -4.92 24.39
C GLY A 58 0.01 -3.39 24.41
N LYS A 59 1.17 -2.84 24.06
CA LYS A 59 1.44 -1.39 24.04
C LYS A 59 0.61 -0.71 22.95
N ILE A 60 0.00 0.43 23.30
CA ILE A 60 -0.68 1.30 22.34
C ILE A 60 0.34 2.30 21.78
N ASP A 61 0.39 2.43 20.46
CA ASP A 61 1.28 3.34 19.76
C ASP A 61 0.55 4.04 18.60
N THR A 62 1.23 5.01 17.98
CA THR A 62 0.68 5.79 16.86
C THR A 62 1.68 5.97 15.74
N ALA A 63 1.21 5.89 14.50
CA ALA A 63 2.01 6.17 13.32
C ALA A 63 1.23 7.06 12.34
N ILE A 64 1.94 7.77 11.49
CA ILE A 64 1.33 8.56 10.40
C ILE A 64 0.91 7.60 9.30
N ALA A 65 -0.38 7.57 8.98
CA ALA A 65 -0.95 6.78 7.90
C ALA A 65 -1.89 7.68 7.10
N ILE A 66 -1.48 7.98 5.86
CA ILE A 66 -2.26 8.80 4.93
C ILE A 66 -2.85 7.84 3.91
N GLY A 67 -4.18 7.73 3.89
CA GLY A 67 -4.93 6.92 2.94
C GLY A 67 -6.43 7.11 3.18
N HIS A 68 -7.25 6.58 2.27
CA HIS A 68 -8.70 6.57 2.46
C HIS A 68 -9.08 5.39 3.37
N ILE A 69 -9.91 5.64 4.39
CA ILE A 69 -10.47 4.56 5.22
C ILE A 69 -11.37 3.71 4.31
N LEU A 70 -11.08 2.41 4.24
CA LEU A 70 -11.87 1.48 3.43
C LEU A 70 -13.35 1.55 3.83
N SER A 71 -14.22 1.85 2.87
CA SER A 71 -15.64 1.55 3.01
C SER A 71 -15.87 0.06 2.73
N LYS A 72 -15.48 -0.78 3.71
CA LYS A 72 -15.60 -2.26 3.78
C LYS A 72 -14.92 -3.03 2.63
N PRO A 73 -13.74 -3.65 2.86
CA PRO A 73 -13.25 -4.68 1.96
C PRO A 73 -14.01 -5.99 2.23
N THR A 74 -14.72 -6.52 1.24
CA THR A 74 -15.15 -7.92 1.26
C THR A 74 -13.93 -8.78 0.98
N PHE A 75 -13.47 -9.49 2.00
CA PHE A 75 -12.36 -10.42 1.96
C PHE A 75 -12.78 -11.73 1.27
N GLU A 76 -13.23 -11.67 0.03
CA GLU A 76 -13.51 -12.87 -0.76
C GLU A 76 -12.77 -12.77 -2.09
N LEU A 77 -11.50 -13.18 -2.05
CA LEU A 77 -10.82 -13.66 -3.25
C LEU A 77 -11.36 -15.06 -3.53
N ASP A 78 -12.53 -15.14 -4.17
CA ASP A 78 -12.97 -16.35 -4.85
C ASP A 78 -12.00 -16.60 -6.01
N GLN A 79 -11.50 -17.84 -6.12
CA GLN A 79 -10.53 -18.27 -7.14
C GLN A 79 -11.03 -18.04 -8.57
N ASN A 80 -12.32 -17.80 -8.75
CA ASN A 80 -12.97 -17.67 -10.06
C ASN A 80 -13.50 -16.26 -10.37
N THR A 81 -13.42 -15.31 -9.44
CA THR A 81 -14.00 -13.98 -9.68
C THR A 81 -13.22 -12.88 -8.97
N ILE A 82 -12.41 -12.12 -9.71
CA ILE A 82 -12.09 -10.75 -9.31
C ILE A 82 -13.39 -9.97 -9.51
N SER A 83 -14.25 -9.96 -8.50
CA SER A 83 -15.38 -9.03 -8.45
C SER A 83 -14.78 -7.63 -8.43
N THR A 84 -14.77 -6.98 -9.60
CA THR A 84 -14.14 -5.69 -9.91
C THR A 84 -14.73 -4.49 -9.17
N ASN A 85 -15.65 -4.70 -8.23
CA ASN A 85 -16.33 -3.60 -7.58
C ASN A 85 -15.65 -3.06 -6.31
N ARG A 86 -14.56 -3.69 -5.79
CA ARG A 86 -13.91 -3.21 -4.54
C ARG A 86 -12.56 -3.85 -4.13
N SER A 87 -11.78 -4.39 -5.07
CA SER A 87 -10.59 -5.23 -4.80
C SER A 87 -9.24 -4.49 -4.77
N ILE A 88 -9.23 -3.15 -4.70
CA ILE A 88 -8.02 -2.31 -4.73
C ILE A 88 -7.71 -1.80 -3.31
N LEU A 89 -6.63 -2.29 -2.70
CA LEU A 89 -6.06 -1.89 -1.42
C LEU A 89 -5.07 -0.71 -1.53
N SER A 90 -4.56 -0.41 -2.72
CA SER A 90 -3.66 0.72 -2.95
C SER A 90 -4.32 2.03 -2.48
N GLY A 91 -3.64 2.78 -1.62
CA GLY A 91 -4.18 4.03 -1.09
C GLY A 91 -5.16 3.87 0.07
N CYS A 92 -5.32 2.64 0.58
CA CYS A 92 -6.32 2.31 1.59
C CYS A 92 -5.70 2.00 2.95
N VAL A 93 -6.42 2.31 4.03
CA VAL A 93 -6.06 1.91 5.40
C VAL A 93 -7.01 0.83 5.93
N PRO A 94 -6.53 -0.09 6.80
CA PRO A 94 -7.36 -1.13 7.40
C PRO A 94 -8.54 -0.58 8.21
N MET A 95 -9.50 -1.44 8.56
CA MET A 95 -10.64 -1.05 9.40
C MET A 95 -10.25 -1.06 10.88
N VAL A 96 -10.98 -0.27 11.68
CA VAL A 96 -10.89 -0.38 13.14
C VAL A 96 -11.29 -1.79 13.58
N GLY A 97 -10.48 -2.38 14.46
CA GLY A 97 -10.64 -3.73 14.99
C GLY A 97 -9.84 -4.79 14.24
N GLU A 98 -9.33 -4.51 13.04
CA GLU A 98 -8.55 -5.47 12.26
C GLU A 98 -7.12 -5.62 12.77
N GLU A 99 -6.58 -6.82 12.60
CA GLU A 99 -5.20 -7.19 12.91
C GLU A 99 -4.39 -7.26 11.62
N VAL A 100 -3.31 -6.48 11.57
CA VAL A 100 -2.45 -6.34 10.39
C VAL A 100 -0.99 -6.24 10.81
N LEU A 101 -0.09 -6.61 9.90
CA LEU A 101 1.30 -6.20 9.98
C LEU A 101 1.41 -4.72 9.58
N ILE A 102 2.12 -3.93 10.37
CA ILE A 102 2.36 -2.51 10.15
C ILE A 102 3.86 -2.30 9.97
N VAL A 103 4.25 -1.77 8.82
CA VAL A 103 5.66 -1.45 8.49
C VAL A 103 5.85 0.05 8.56
N ILE A 104 6.66 0.50 9.50
CA ILE A 104 6.84 1.92 9.85
C ILE A 104 8.30 2.31 9.60
N ASN A 105 8.52 3.39 8.86
CA ASN A 105 9.87 3.92 8.63
C ASN A 105 10.35 4.81 9.79
N ASP A 106 11.60 5.28 9.67
CA ASP A 106 12.26 6.20 10.61
C ASP A 106 11.54 7.53 10.87
N SER A 107 10.67 7.94 9.95
CA SER A 107 9.86 9.16 10.03
C SER A 107 8.51 8.92 10.70
N ASN A 108 8.33 7.77 11.36
CA ASN A 108 7.08 7.28 11.93
C ASN A 108 5.90 7.26 10.93
N LYS A 109 6.19 6.99 9.65
CA LYS A 109 5.17 6.84 8.60
C LYS A 109 4.97 5.37 8.27
N VAL A 110 3.71 4.95 8.21
CA VAL A 110 3.36 3.64 7.70
C VAL A 110 3.64 3.60 6.20
N ARG A 111 4.57 2.75 5.80
CA ARG A 111 4.93 2.51 4.41
C ARG A 111 4.06 1.43 3.80
N LEU A 112 3.84 0.36 4.56
CA LEU A 112 3.07 -0.80 4.15
C LEU A 112 2.19 -1.30 5.29
N PHE A 113 1.06 -1.87 4.90
CA PHE A 113 0.27 -2.77 5.72
C PHE A 113 0.32 -4.17 5.11
N ALA A 114 0.07 -5.22 5.90
CA ALA A 114 -0.19 -6.54 5.35
C ALA A 114 -1.19 -7.35 6.17
N TYR A 115 -1.99 -8.17 5.48
CA TYR A 115 -2.85 -9.17 6.10
C TYR A 115 -2.15 -10.50 6.09
N LYS A 116 -2.24 -11.21 7.20
CA LYS A 116 -1.80 -12.59 7.31
C LYS A 116 -2.83 -13.50 6.66
N LYS A 117 -2.39 -14.35 5.74
CA LYS A 117 -3.21 -15.43 5.17
C LYS A 117 -2.31 -16.64 4.95
N ASP A 118 -2.68 -17.75 5.59
CA ASP A 118 -1.92 -19.00 5.56
C ASP A 118 -0.44 -18.77 5.92
N GLU A 119 0.49 -19.09 5.02
CA GLU A 119 1.94 -18.92 5.19
C GLU A 119 2.50 -17.60 4.62
N TYR A 120 1.63 -16.65 4.28
CA TYR A 120 2.02 -15.40 3.63
C TYR A 120 1.41 -14.15 4.28
N TYR A 121 2.11 -13.04 4.07
CA TYR A 121 1.58 -11.70 4.19
C TYR A 121 1.22 -11.15 2.80
N ARG A 122 0.00 -10.65 2.63
CA ARG A 122 -0.38 -9.84 1.46
C ARG A 122 -0.16 -8.36 1.79
N PHE A 123 0.86 -7.77 1.20
CA PHE A 123 1.22 -6.37 1.42
C PHE A 123 0.41 -5.41 0.58
N TRP A 124 0.14 -4.20 1.08
CA TRP A 124 -0.30 -3.05 0.28
C TRP A 124 0.25 -1.76 0.90
N THR A 125 0.10 -0.64 0.19
CA THR A 125 0.51 0.67 0.71
C THR A 125 -0.70 1.55 0.99
N PRO A 126 -0.72 2.29 2.11
CA PRO A 126 -1.74 3.29 2.33
C PRO A 126 -1.53 4.54 1.47
N GLN A 127 -0.34 4.74 0.87
CA GLN A 127 -0.11 5.91 0.02
C GLN A 127 -1.03 5.90 -1.19
N ALA A 128 -1.94 6.88 -1.23
CA ALA A 128 -2.75 7.17 -2.40
C ALA A 128 -1.87 7.87 -3.44
N ALA A 129 -1.36 7.10 -4.41
CA ALA A 129 -0.95 7.70 -5.67
C ALA A 129 -2.23 7.97 -6.50
N THR A 130 -2.18 8.95 -7.41
CA THR A 130 -3.22 9.17 -8.43
C THR A 130 -3.38 7.98 -9.39
N SER A 131 -2.56 6.94 -9.22
CA SER A 131 -2.55 5.67 -9.94
C SER A 131 -2.39 4.50 -8.95
N LEU A 132 -2.66 3.28 -9.42
CA LEU A 132 -2.43 2.05 -8.64
C LEU A 132 -0.96 1.92 -8.23
N SER A 133 -0.72 1.47 -7.00
CA SER A 133 0.64 1.17 -6.55
C SER A 133 1.10 -0.16 -7.11
N LEU A 134 2.32 -0.19 -7.62
CA LEU A 134 2.97 -1.38 -8.15
C LEU A 134 3.94 -1.92 -7.11
N PHE A 135 4.14 -3.22 -7.08
CA PHE A 135 5.09 -3.89 -6.20
C PHE A 135 6.07 -4.71 -7.02
N SER A 136 7.38 -4.55 -6.86
CA SER A 136 8.38 -5.38 -7.54
C SER A 136 8.27 -6.83 -7.09
N ILE A 137 8.21 -7.77 -8.04
CA ILE A 137 8.27 -9.21 -7.81
C ILE A 137 9.74 -9.62 -7.87
N GLU A 138 10.38 -9.57 -6.70
CA GLU A 138 11.71 -10.12 -6.46
C GLU A 138 11.61 -11.15 -5.35
N LEU A 139 12.15 -12.36 -5.57
CA LEU A 139 12.13 -13.43 -4.58
C LEU A 139 12.59 -12.92 -3.21
N PRO A 140 11.84 -13.16 -2.11
CA PRO A 140 10.81 -14.18 -1.99
C PRO A 140 9.39 -13.65 -2.24
N THR A 141 9.24 -12.47 -2.81
CA THR A 141 7.95 -11.88 -3.17
C THR A 141 7.31 -12.69 -4.29
N LEU A 142 6.03 -13.04 -4.12
CA LEU A 142 5.26 -13.82 -5.10
C LEU A 142 4.02 -13.04 -5.54
N PRO A 143 3.57 -13.20 -6.80
CA PRO A 143 2.30 -12.64 -7.24
C PRO A 143 1.12 -13.29 -6.52
N ILE A 144 0.04 -12.53 -6.34
CA ILE A 144 -1.23 -13.05 -5.80
C ILE A 144 -1.85 -14.07 -6.78
N PHE A 145 -1.70 -13.83 -8.09
CA PHE A 145 -2.21 -14.68 -9.15
C PHE A 145 -1.05 -15.22 -10.00
N PRO A 146 -0.47 -16.37 -9.66
CA PRO A 146 0.73 -16.87 -10.35
C PRO A 146 0.51 -17.19 -11.83
N ASN A 147 -0.73 -17.48 -12.23
CA ASN A 147 -1.08 -17.82 -13.62
C ASN A 147 -1.64 -16.64 -14.43
N ASP A 148 -1.73 -15.43 -13.85
CA ASP A 148 -2.22 -14.26 -14.58
C ASP A 148 -1.06 -13.51 -15.26
N ASP A 149 -0.86 -13.87 -16.52
CA ASP A 149 0.13 -13.27 -17.42
C ASP A 149 0.01 -11.75 -17.53
N TYR A 150 -1.19 -11.17 -17.39
CA TYR A 150 -1.38 -9.73 -17.56
C TYR A 150 -0.69 -8.95 -16.44
N TYR A 151 -0.79 -9.45 -15.21
CA TYR A 151 -0.17 -8.82 -14.05
C TYR A 151 1.30 -9.22 -13.90
N ASN A 152 1.69 -10.43 -14.29
CA ASN A 152 3.04 -10.95 -14.04
C ASN A 152 4.09 -10.58 -15.11
N LYS A 153 3.67 -10.19 -16.33
CA LYS A 153 4.58 -9.94 -17.47
C LYS A 153 5.60 -8.80 -17.28
N GLY A 154 5.50 -8.03 -16.19
CA GLY A 154 6.42 -6.94 -15.87
C GLY A 154 7.30 -7.16 -14.64
N GLY A 155 7.23 -8.32 -13.99
CA GLY A 155 7.90 -8.52 -12.69
C GLY A 155 7.33 -7.59 -11.61
N VAL A 156 6.04 -7.29 -11.66
CA VAL A 156 5.34 -6.47 -10.67
C VAL A 156 3.99 -7.07 -10.27
N CYS A 157 3.53 -6.86 -9.04
CA CYS A 157 2.13 -7.10 -8.67
C CYS A 157 1.38 -5.77 -8.59
N PHE A 158 0.15 -5.80 -9.08
CA PHE A 158 -0.81 -4.74 -8.81
C PHE A 158 -1.52 -5.06 -7.51
N ASP A 159 -1.68 -4.04 -6.67
CA ASP A 159 -2.49 -4.15 -5.46
C ASP A 159 -2.00 -5.16 -4.41
N GLY A 160 -0.67 -5.24 -4.34
CA GLY A 160 0.04 -6.04 -3.36
C GLY A 160 0.67 -7.30 -3.91
N CYS A 161 1.67 -7.81 -3.20
CA CYS A 161 2.25 -9.12 -3.42
C CYS A 161 2.18 -9.96 -2.15
N LEU A 162 2.36 -11.26 -2.30
CA LEU A 162 2.56 -12.20 -1.21
C LEU A 162 4.04 -12.22 -0.79
N TYR A 163 4.29 -12.29 0.51
CA TYR A 163 5.63 -12.42 1.08
C TYR A 163 5.60 -13.47 2.21
N PRO A 164 6.53 -14.44 2.25
CA PRO A 164 6.47 -15.52 3.23
C PRO A 164 6.60 -15.02 4.68
N LEU A 165 5.78 -15.55 5.59
CA LEU A 165 5.81 -15.18 7.01
C LEU A 165 7.18 -15.40 7.65
N ASN A 166 7.84 -16.51 7.32
CA ASN A 166 9.15 -16.90 7.88
C ASN A 166 10.32 -16.03 7.41
N LYS A 167 10.07 -15.08 6.50
CA LYS A 167 11.05 -14.08 6.03
C LYS A 167 10.85 -12.72 6.68
N ILE A 168 9.90 -12.57 7.61
CA ILE A 168 9.65 -11.33 8.31
C ILE A 168 10.21 -11.42 9.73
N GLU A 169 11.07 -10.45 10.06
CA GLU A 169 11.57 -10.23 11.41
C GLU A 169 10.84 -9.04 12.01
N LEU A 170 10.08 -9.27 13.09
CA LEU A 170 9.40 -8.19 13.80
C LEU A 170 10.42 -7.29 14.52
N ARG A 171 10.17 -5.99 14.52
CA ARG A 171 11.02 -4.95 15.15
C ARG A 171 10.13 -3.99 15.91
N GLN A 172 10.47 -3.71 17.16
CA GLN A 172 9.65 -2.94 18.11
C GLN A 172 10.40 -1.74 18.65
#